data_AF-A0A6A7FQI2-F1
#
_entry.id   AF-A0A6A7FQI2-F1
#
_cell.length_a   1.000
_cell.length_b   1.000
_cell.length_c   1.000
_cell.angle_alpha   90.00
_cell.angle_beta   90.00
_cell.angle_gamma   90.00
#
_symmetry.space_group_name_H-M   'P 1'
#
loop_
_entity.id
_entity.type
_entity.pdbx_description
1 polymer ?
#
loop_
_entity_poly.entity_id
_entity_poly.type
_entity_poly.pdbx_seq_one_letter_code
_entity_poly.pdbx_strand_id
1 'polypeptide(L)'
;MIWLSTAVLFLCAALTAGENAWWKNTLNLQKELFQKRNYSSKANPQPTQNHTTNVYVYINVRSLTIDDKSQVLTLNAITVMTWIDHRLTWDAKDFGNLYQTTVGWYYIWRPDLFVYNSAEPTNTHHYGYTPVIVYHSGHVLWMPPMTTKTECAMDLTYWPFDTQNCVIVMGSWTSNGFQIDFHPSHPNASTEEIMMHNIKKSHHWTTNKLTL
;
A
#
# COMPACT_ATOMS: atom_id res chain seq x y z
N MET A 1 -51.42 -20.34 -9.36
CA MET A 1 -50.56 -19.58 -8.45
C MET A 1 -49.38 -20.45 -7.97
N ILE A 2 -48.62 -21.08 -8.88
CA ILE A 2 -47.55 -22.06 -8.55
C ILE A 2 -46.21 -21.74 -9.26
N TRP A 3 -46.17 -20.77 -10.17
CA TRP A 3 -44.97 -20.41 -10.94
C TRP A 3 -43.94 -19.56 -10.17
N LEU A 4 -44.26 -19.11 -8.95
CA LEU A 4 -43.37 -18.27 -8.14
C LEU A 4 -42.38 -19.08 -7.26
N SER A 5 -42.62 -20.35 -6.95
CA SER A 5 -41.74 -21.11 -6.04
C SER A 5 -40.54 -21.76 -6.73
N THR A 6 -40.69 -22.21 -7.99
CA THR A 6 -39.61 -22.84 -8.75
C THR A 6 -38.56 -21.83 -9.20
N ALA A 7 -38.96 -20.62 -9.60
CA ALA A 7 -38.04 -19.54 -9.96
C ALA A 7 -37.15 -19.12 -8.78
N VAL A 8 -37.70 -19.04 -7.56
CA VAL A 8 -36.95 -18.69 -6.35
C VAL A 8 -35.95 -19.77 -5.94
N LEU A 9 -36.30 -21.05 -6.10
CA LEU A 9 -35.38 -22.18 -5.84
C LEU A 9 -34.22 -22.24 -6.85
N PHE A 10 -34.48 -21.97 -8.14
CA PHE A 10 -33.43 -21.91 -9.15
C PHE A 10 -32.48 -20.71 -8.96
N LEU A 11 -33.01 -19.56 -8.57
CA LEU A 11 -32.19 -18.38 -8.23
C LEU A 11 -31.28 -18.66 -7.01
N CYS A 12 -31.77 -19.35 -5.99
CA CYS A 12 -30.99 -19.70 -4.79
C CYS A 12 -29.90 -20.76 -5.08
N ALA A 13 -30.21 -21.76 -5.93
CA ALA A 13 -29.24 -22.76 -6.36
C ALA A 13 -28.13 -22.17 -7.28
N ALA A 14 -28.48 -21.21 -8.13
CA ALA A 14 -27.50 -20.51 -8.99
C ALA A 14 -26.57 -19.58 -8.19
N LEU A 15 -27.10 -18.87 -7.18
CA LEU A 15 -26.30 -18.03 -6.26
C LEU A 15 -25.32 -18.87 -5.45
N THR A 16 -25.77 -19.97 -4.86
CA THR A 16 -24.90 -20.88 -4.09
C THR A 16 -23.86 -21.60 -4.95
N ALA A 17 -24.16 -21.92 -6.21
CA ALA A 17 -23.18 -22.49 -7.15
C ALA A 17 -22.09 -21.47 -7.56
N GLY A 18 -22.47 -20.21 -7.79
CA GLY A 18 -21.54 -19.13 -8.13
C GLY A 18 -20.59 -18.78 -6.97
N GLU A 19 -21.11 -18.68 -5.74
CA GLU A 19 -20.30 -18.48 -4.53
C GLU A 19 -19.34 -19.64 -4.30
N ASN A 20 -19.79 -20.88 -4.53
CA ASN A 20 -18.98 -22.08 -4.36
C ASN A 20 -17.83 -22.22 -5.37
N ALA A 21 -17.91 -21.55 -6.52
CA ALA A 21 -16.86 -21.55 -7.53
C ALA A 21 -15.78 -20.51 -7.22
N TRP A 22 -16.16 -19.31 -6.75
CA TRP A 22 -15.22 -18.21 -6.50
C TRP A 22 -14.18 -18.53 -5.42
N TRP A 23 -14.61 -19.06 -4.26
CA TRP A 23 -13.69 -19.37 -3.17
C TRP A 23 -12.72 -20.50 -3.55
N LYS A 24 -13.20 -21.50 -4.31
CA LYS A 24 -12.37 -22.61 -4.82
C LYS A 24 -11.31 -22.10 -5.78
N ASN A 25 -11.70 -21.24 -6.72
CA ASN A 25 -10.77 -20.64 -7.68
C ASN A 25 -9.70 -19.80 -6.98
N THR A 26 -10.10 -18.98 -6.00
CA THR A 26 -9.18 -18.18 -5.19
C THR A 26 -8.20 -19.07 -4.41
N LEU A 27 -8.69 -20.13 -3.77
CA LEU A 27 -7.85 -21.07 -3.04
C LEU A 27 -6.87 -21.81 -3.97
N ASN A 28 -7.34 -22.25 -5.14
CA ASN A 28 -6.50 -22.92 -6.13
C ASN A 28 -5.41 -21.98 -6.66
N LEU A 29 -5.74 -20.72 -6.95
CA LEU A 29 -4.76 -19.71 -7.34
C LEU A 29 -3.71 -19.51 -6.26
N GLN A 30 -4.11 -19.33 -5.00
CA GLN A 30 -3.15 -19.11 -3.91
C GLN A 30 -2.25 -20.34 -3.68
N LYS A 31 -2.77 -21.56 -3.84
CA LYS A 31 -1.95 -22.79 -3.81
C LYS A 31 -0.96 -22.85 -4.98
N GLU A 32 -1.38 -22.48 -6.19
CA GLU A 32 -0.49 -22.40 -7.35
C GLU A 32 0.65 -21.40 -7.13
N LEU A 33 0.31 -20.17 -6.73
CA LEU A 33 1.29 -19.09 -6.53
C LEU A 33 2.27 -19.40 -5.39
N PHE A 34 1.77 -19.85 -4.22
CA PHE A 34 2.60 -19.91 -3.02
C PHE A 34 3.18 -21.28 -2.71
N GLN A 35 2.52 -22.36 -3.11
CA GLN A 35 2.96 -23.73 -2.79
C GLN A 35 3.65 -24.39 -3.98
N LYS A 36 2.96 -24.45 -5.13
CA LYS A 36 3.48 -25.17 -6.31
C LYS A 36 4.66 -24.46 -6.97
N ARG A 37 4.63 -23.13 -7.04
CA ARG A 37 5.74 -22.32 -7.58
C ARG A 37 6.84 -22.03 -6.57
N ASN A 38 6.72 -22.53 -5.32
CA ASN A 38 7.69 -22.31 -4.25
C ASN A 38 8.08 -20.83 -4.07
N TYR A 39 7.08 -19.96 -3.98
CA TYR A 39 7.30 -18.53 -3.83
C TYR A 39 7.92 -18.20 -2.47
N SER A 40 8.92 -17.30 -2.46
CA SER A 40 9.55 -16.81 -1.24
C SER A 40 9.27 -15.31 -1.05
N SER A 41 8.55 -14.97 0.03
CA SER A 41 8.32 -13.58 0.43
C SER A 41 9.57 -12.86 0.94
N LYS A 42 10.66 -13.58 1.17
CA LYS A 42 11.94 -13.01 1.63
C LYS A 42 12.82 -12.54 0.48
N ALA A 43 12.56 -13.02 -0.74
CA ALA A 43 13.37 -12.71 -1.89
C ALA A 43 12.78 -11.54 -2.70
N ASN A 44 13.56 -10.47 -2.85
CA ASN A 44 13.23 -9.33 -3.70
C ASN A 44 12.89 -9.81 -5.14
N PRO A 45 11.78 -9.35 -5.76
CA PRO A 45 11.31 -9.79 -7.08
C PRO A 45 12.13 -9.28 -8.27
N GLN A 46 13.42 -9.01 -8.08
CA GLN A 46 14.30 -8.56 -9.15
C GLN A 46 14.19 -9.51 -10.34
N PRO A 47 13.93 -8.98 -11.57
CA PRO A 47 13.77 -9.84 -12.73
C PRO A 47 15.10 -10.52 -13.12
N THR A 48 16.25 -9.91 -12.81
CA THR A 48 17.58 -10.51 -12.96
C THR A 48 18.55 -9.95 -11.91
N GLN A 49 19.73 -10.56 -11.76
CA GLN A 49 20.78 -10.16 -10.82
C GLN A 49 21.28 -8.71 -10.94
N ASN A 50 21.09 -8.05 -12.09
CA ASN A 50 21.52 -6.66 -12.34
C ASN A 50 20.35 -5.68 -12.51
N HIS A 51 19.13 -6.11 -12.19
CA HIS A 51 17.95 -5.24 -12.31
C HIS A 51 17.45 -4.83 -10.93
N THR A 52 16.95 -3.60 -10.87
CA THR A 52 16.39 -2.99 -9.67
C THR A 52 14.88 -3.15 -9.66
N THR A 53 14.30 -3.38 -8.48
CA THR A 53 12.84 -3.38 -8.32
C THR A 53 12.37 -1.96 -8.13
N ASN A 54 11.66 -1.43 -9.13
CA ASN A 54 11.06 -0.11 -9.05
C ASN A 54 9.79 -0.15 -8.20
N VAL A 55 9.76 0.68 -7.17
CA VAL A 55 8.62 0.83 -6.26
C VAL A 55 8.12 2.26 -6.38
N TYR A 56 6.89 2.40 -6.84
CA TYR A 56 6.22 3.69 -6.98
C TYR A 56 5.48 4.03 -5.70
N VAL A 57 5.79 5.18 -5.11
CA VAL A 57 5.27 5.62 -3.81
C VAL A 57 4.46 6.89 -3.97
N TYR A 58 3.25 6.87 -3.44
CA TYR A 58 2.41 8.04 -3.26
C TYR A 58 1.99 8.17 -1.79
N ILE A 59 2.03 9.39 -1.25
CA ILE A 59 1.64 9.65 0.14
C ILE A 59 0.31 10.41 0.15
N ASN A 60 -0.76 9.72 0.50
CA ASN A 60 -2.07 10.33 0.70
C ASN A 60 -2.14 10.91 2.12
N VAL A 61 -1.87 12.21 2.24
CA VAL A 61 -1.90 12.90 3.54
C VAL A 61 -3.33 13.00 4.06
N ARG A 62 -3.55 12.55 5.30
CA ARG A 62 -4.82 12.69 6.02
C ARG A 62 -4.80 13.85 6.99
N SER A 63 -3.72 13.99 7.74
CA SER A 63 -3.50 15.14 8.61
C SER A 63 -2.01 15.40 8.80
N LEU A 64 -1.69 16.67 9.05
CA LEU A 64 -0.36 17.14 9.33
C LEU A 64 -0.44 18.05 10.56
N THR A 65 0.30 17.71 11.61
CA THR A 65 0.34 18.46 12.86
C THR A 65 1.78 18.77 13.23
N ILE A 66 2.00 19.98 13.74
CA ILE A 66 3.30 20.42 14.23
C ILE A 66 3.15 20.73 15.72
N ASP A 67 4.05 20.17 16.53
CA ASP A 67 4.27 20.58 17.92
C ASP A 67 5.49 21.50 17.95
N ASP A 68 5.24 22.78 18.20
CA ASP A 68 6.24 23.85 18.24
C ASP A 68 7.17 23.75 19.45
N LYS A 69 6.68 23.21 20.56
CA LYS A 69 7.47 23.03 21.79
C LYS A 69 8.45 21.89 21.67
N SER A 70 8.01 20.75 21.13
CA SER A 70 8.88 19.59 20.93
C SER A 70 9.60 19.60 19.59
N GLN A 71 9.27 20.54 18.69
CA GLN A 71 9.81 20.63 17.34
C GLN A 71 9.59 19.35 16.51
N VAL A 72 8.40 18.76 16.65
CA VAL A 72 8.02 17.50 16.00
C VAL A 72 6.89 17.72 15.00
N LEU A 73 7.13 17.28 13.77
CA LEU A 73 6.10 17.11 12.76
C LEU A 73 5.49 15.71 12.87
N THR A 74 4.18 15.63 13.07
CA THR A 74 3.41 14.39 12.99
C THR A 74 2.64 14.34 11.67
N LEU A 75 2.97 13.38 10.81
CA LEU A 75 2.26 13.08 9.57
C LEU A 75 1.39 11.84 9.78
N ASN A 76 0.09 11.96 9.50
CA ASN A 76 -0.81 10.82 9.33
C ASN A 76 -1.20 10.72 7.86
N ALA A 77 -0.89 9.58 7.24
CA ALA A 77 -1.11 9.35 5.83
C ALA A 77 -1.51 7.90 5.54
N ILE A 78 -1.98 7.66 4.32
CA ILE A 78 -1.93 6.33 3.71
C ILE A 78 -0.74 6.34 2.75
N THR A 79 0.21 5.44 2.97
CA THR A 79 1.31 5.23 2.03
C THR A 79 0.81 4.27 0.96
N VAL A 80 0.88 4.66 -0.30
CA VAL A 80 0.46 3.84 -1.43
C VAL A 80 1.69 3.42 -2.20
N MET A 81 1.94 2.12 -2.21
CA MET A 81 3.09 1.53 -2.88
C MET A 81 2.60 0.60 -3.98
N THR A 82 3.20 0.73 -5.16
CA THR A 82 2.98 -0.20 -6.27
C THR A 82 4.30 -0.67 -6.85
N TRP A 83 4.36 -1.94 -7.22
CA TRP A 83 5.49 -2.55 -7.90
C TRP A 83 4.99 -3.73 -8.74
N ILE A 84 5.90 -4.34 -9.50
CA ILE A 84 5.61 -5.54 -10.28
C ILE A 84 6.39 -6.72 -9.68
N ASP A 85 5.69 -7.81 -9.38
CA ASP A 85 6.29 -9.10 -9.05
C ASP A 85 5.91 -10.11 -10.13
N HIS A 86 6.82 -10.36 -11.06
CA HIS A 86 6.62 -11.26 -12.20
C HIS A 86 6.34 -12.72 -11.79
N ARG A 87 6.65 -13.10 -10.54
CA ARG A 87 6.38 -14.44 -10.00
C ARG A 87 4.90 -14.61 -9.62
N LEU A 88 4.19 -13.49 -9.44
CA LEU A 88 2.78 -13.41 -9.05
C LEU A 88 1.85 -13.17 -10.25
N THR A 89 2.20 -13.66 -11.44
CA THR A 89 1.37 -13.54 -12.64
C THR A 89 0.56 -14.81 -12.90
N TRP A 90 -0.66 -14.67 -13.42
CA TRP A 90 -1.50 -15.81 -13.85
C TRP A 90 -2.45 -15.43 -14.99
N ASP A 91 -2.96 -16.42 -15.73
CA ASP A 91 -4.08 -16.23 -16.65
C ASP A 91 -5.38 -16.29 -15.85
N ALA A 92 -6.14 -15.19 -15.83
CA ALA A 92 -7.38 -15.10 -15.09
C ALA A 92 -8.40 -16.17 -15.50
N LYS A 93 -8.38 -16.62 -16.77
CA LYS A 93 -9.33 -17.62 -17.30
C LYS A 93 -9.19 -18.98 -16.62
N ASP A 94 -7.97 -19.37 -16.25
CA ASP A 94 -7.68 -20.64 -15.57
C ASP A 94 -8.28 -20.70 -14.15
N PHE A 95 -8.59 -19.54 -13.58
CA PHE A 95 -9.13 -19.38 -12.23
C PHE A 95 -10.50 -18.70 -12.24
N GLY A 96 -11.31 -18.92 -13.29
CA GLY A 96 -12.68 -18.43 -13.37
C GLY A 96 -12.79 -16.90 -13.51
N ASN A 97 -11.94 -16.32 -14.35
CA ASN A 97 -11.84 -14.87 -14.60
C ASN A 97 -11.47 -14.07 -13.34
N LEU A 98 -10.62 -14.65 -12.49
CA LEU A 98 -10.11 -13.96 -11.30
C LEU A 98 -8.96 -13.02 -11.69
N TYR A 99 -9.25 -11.72 -11.81
CA TYR A 99 -8.25 -10.72 -12.22
C TYR A 99 -7.41 -10.14 -11.08
N GLN A 100 -7.84 -10.33 -9.83
CA GLN A 100 -7.11 -9.90 -8.65
C GLN A 100 -7.36 -10.83 -7.47
N THR A 101 -6.42 -10.88 -6.54
CA THR A 101 -6.58 -11.57 -5.26
C THR A 101 -5.98 -10.73 -4.14
N THR A 102 -6.56 -10.86 -2.95
CA THR A 102 -6.05 -10.22 -1.73
C THR A 102 -5.28 -11.24 -0.92
N VAL A 103 -4.07 -10.87 -0.50
CA VAL A 103 -3.17 -11.75 0.24
C VAL A 103 -2.76 -11.11 1.55
N GLY A 104 -2.51 -11.94 2.56
CA GLY A 104 -1.99 -11.48 3.83
C GLY A 104 -0.58 -10.88 3.68
N TRP A 105 -0.26 -9.95 4.57
CA TRP A 105 0.98 -9.16 4.57
C TRP A 105 2.29 -9.98 4.51
N TYR A 106 2.27 -11.23 4.98
CA TYR A 106 3.45 -12.09 5.09
C TYR A 106 3.64 -13.04 3.90
N TYR A 107 2.64 -13.18 3.03
CA TYR A 107 2.68 -14.14 1.91
C TYR A 107 3.54 -13.68 0.75
N ILE A 108 3.72 -12.37 0.59
CA ILE A 108 4.47 -11.79 -0.54
C ILE A 108 5.64 -10.94 -0.05
N TRP A 109 6.64 -10.78 -0.91
CA TRP A 109 7.69 -9.79 -0.70
C TRP A 109 7.09 -8.39 -0.72
N ARG A 110 7.62 -7.51 0.13
CA ARG A 110 7.22 -6.10 0.23
C ARG A 110 8.48 -5.25 0.42
N PRO A 111 8.50 -4.02 -0.12
CA PRO A 111 9.59 -3.09 0.12
C PRO A 111 9.59 -2.62 1.58
N ASP A 112 10.79 -2.37 2.10
CA ASP A 112 11.05 -1.95 3.46
C ASP A 112 11.28 -0.43 3.50
N LEU A 113 10.24 0.36 3.23
CA LEU A 113 10.32 1.83 3.25
C LEU A 113 10.26 2.35 4.69
N PHE A 114 11.30 3.02 5.17
CA PHE A 114 11.42 3.57 6.53
C PHE A 114 11.69 5.07 6.53
N VAL A 115 11.34 5.73 7.63
CA VAL A 115 11.65 7.15 7.89
C VAL A 115 12.93 7.24 8.72
N TYR A 116 13.96 7.92 8.18
CA TYR A 116 15.29 7.99 8.78
C TYR A 116 15.41 9.06 9.86
N ASN A 117 14.80 10.21 9.67
CA ASN A 117 14.82 11.32 10.62
C ASN A 117 13.62 11.28 11.57
N SER A 118 13.30 10.07 12.05
CA SER A 118 12.23 9.84 13.01
C SER A 118 12.62 10.42 14.38
N ALA A 119 11.69 11.17 14.99
CA ALA A 119 11.81 11.68 16.36
C ALA A 119 11.49 10.60 17.42
N GLU A 120 11.02 9.43 16.98
CA GLU A 120 10.75 8.27 17.83
C GLU A 120 11.60 7.07 17.40
N PRO A 121 11.87 6.10 18.31
CA PRO A 121 12.51 4.85 17.93
C PRO A 121 11.75 4.16 16.79
N THR A 122 12.47 3.80 15.74
CA THR A 122 11.89 3.19 14.54
C THR A 122 11.21 1.86 14.86
N ASN A 123 9.90 1.77 14.65
CA ASN A 123 9.17 0.51 14.76
C ASN A 123 9.33 -0.31 13.47
N THR A 124 9.86 -1.53 13.59
CA THR A 124 10.03 -2.47 12.47
C THR A 124 8.71 -2.96 11.87
N HIS A 125 7.59 -2.77 12.56
CA HIS A 125 6.24 -3.16 12.13
C HIS A 125 5.31 -1.96 11.88
N HIS A 126 5.86 -0.80 11.52
CA HIS A 126 5.10 0.47 11.40
C HIS A 126 3.95 0.45 10.37
N TYR A 127 3.93 -0.49 9.41
CA TYR A 127 2.83 -0.67 8.45
C TYR A 127 1.76 -1.70 8.86
N GLY A 128 1.91 -2.33 10.04
CA GLY A 128 0.97 -3.31 10.59
C GLY A 128 0.75 -4.56 9.70
N TYR A 129 -0.39 -5.21 9.91
CA TYR A 129 -0.79 -6.45 9.23
C TYR A 129 -1.73 -6.20 8.06
N THR A 130 -1.49 -5.12 7.32
CA THR A 130 -2.37 -4.70 6.22
C THR A 130 -2.29 -5.66 5.03
N PRO A 131 -3.45 -6.08 4.48
CA PRO A 131 -3.47 -6.97 3.33
C PRO A 131 -2.93 -6.26 2.07
N VAL A 132 -2.54 -7.06 1.08
CA VAL A 132 -2.01 -6.59 -0.20
C VAL A 132 -2.89 -7.07 -1.34
N ILE A 133 -3.13 -6.21 -2.33
CA ILE A 133 -3.86 -6.56 -3.55
C ILE A 133 -2.84 -6.93 -4.63
N VAL A 134 -3.03 -8.09 -5.23
CA VAL A 134 -2.22 -8.59 -6.34
C VAL A 134 -3.12 -8.74 -7.55
N TYR A 135 -2.71 -8.18 -8.69
CA TYR A 135 -3.40 -8.30 -9.97
C TYR A 135 -2.79 -9.43 -10.80
N HIS A 136 -3.59 -10.01 -11.70
CA HIS A 136 -3.16 -11.13 -12.55
C HIS A 136 -1.95 -10.83 -13.43
N SER A 137 -1.73 -9.54 -13.73
CA SER A 137 -0.58 -9.01 -14.44
C SER A 137 0.72 -8.97 -13.62
N GLY A 138 0.69 -9.35 -12.33
CA GLY A 138 1.82 -9.25 -11.41
C GLY A 138 1.99 -7.85 -10.79
N HIS A 139 1.12 -6.89 -11.15
CA HIS A 139 1.06 -5.62 -10.44
C HIS A 139 0.59 -5.84 -9.01
N VAL A 140 1.26 -5.18 -8.07
CA VAL A 140 0.95 -5.24 -6.65
C VAL A 140 0.59 -3.84 -6.15
N LEU A 141 -0.47 -3.75 -5.36
CA LEU A 141 -0.91 -2.54 -4.69
C LEU A 141 -0.97 -2.78 -3.18
N TRP A 142 -0.19 -2.01 -2.43
CA TRP A 142 -0.15 -2.03 -0.98
C TRP A 142 -0.39 -0.64 -0.40
N MET A 143 -1.37 -0.50 0.48
CA MET A 143 -1.82 0.79 1.01
C MET A 143 -1.85 0.83 2.55
N PRO A 144 -0.71 0.66 3.24
CA PRO A 144 -0.71 0.72 4.68
C PRO A 144 -0.96 2.14 5.22
N PRO A 145 -1.69 2.30 6.33
CA PRO A 145 -1.69 3.55 7.06
C PRO A 145 -0.31 3.78 7.68
N MET A 146 0.14 5.03 7.69
CA MET A 146 1.41 5.44 8.24
C MET A 146 1.21 6.65 9.16
N THR A 147 1.68 6.53 10.40
CA THR A 147 1.86 7.66 11.30
C THR A 147 3.35 7.77 11.57
N THR A 148 3.95 8.89 11.19
CA THR A 148 5.36 9.16 11.45
C THR A 148 5.53 10.47 12.20
N LYS A 149 6.49 10.49 13.13
CA LYS A 149 6.93 11.68 13.84
C LYS A 149 8.36 11.96 13.42
N THR A 150 8.59 13.13 12.84
CA THR A 150 9.91 13.55 12.38
C THR A 150 10.34 14.81 13.08
N GLU A 151 11.63 14.90 13.38
CA GLU A 151 12.22 16.14 13.87
C GLU A 151 12.11 17.22 12.80
N CYS A 152 11.62 18.40 13.18
CA CYS A 152 11.54 19.56 12.32
C CYS A 152 12.18 20.75 13.04
N ALA A 153 13.42 21.05 12.69
CA ALA A 153 14.13 22.20 13.24
C ALA A 153 13.42 23.49 12.84
N MET A 154 12.86 24.20 13.81
CA MET A 154 12.05 25.38 13.55
C MET A 154 12.87 26.67 13.60
N ASP A 155 12.57 27.58 12.68
CA ASP A 155 13.06 28.96 12.72
C ASP A 155 11.99 29.87 13.36
N LEU A 156 12.24 30.29 14.60
CA LEU A 156 11.32 31.13 15.38
C LEU A 156 11.59 32.64 15.25
N THR A 157 12.42 33.07 14.28
CA THR A 157 12.81 34.48 14.11
C THR A 157 11.61 35.43 13.96
N TYR A 158 10.53 34.97 13.32
CA TYR A 158 9.34 35.77 13.03
C TYR A 158 8.07 35.31 13.76
N TRP A 159 8.22 34.57 14.86
CA TRP A 159 7.07 34.07 15.62
C TRP A 159 6.10 35.20 16.01
N PRO A 160 4.76 35.04 15.87
CA PRO A 160 4.01 33.84 15.45
C PRO A 160 3.66 33.79 13.95
N PHE A 161 4.33 34.57 13.09
CA PHE A 161 4.07 34.67 11.65
C PHE A 161 5.17 34.01 10.80
N ASP A 162 5.87 33.04 11.39
CA ASP A 162 6.96 32.29 10.80
C ASP A 162 6.48 31.25 9.76
N THR A 163 7.42 30.76 8.96
CA THR A 163 7.19 29.66 8.00
C THR A 163 8.19 28.56 8.27
N GLN A 164 7.69 27.34 8.44
CA GLN A 164 8.51 26.18 8.77
C GLN A 164 8.72 25.28 7.55
N ASN A 165 9.95 24.78 7.40
CA ASN A 165 10.33 23.84 6.35
C ASN A 165 10.75 22.50 6.98
N CYS A 166 9.80 21.58 7.09
CA CYS A 166 10.03 20.24 7.63
C CYS A 166 10.30 19.24 6.51
N VAL A 167 11.37 18.47 6.63
CA VAL A 167 11.75 17.43 5.66
C VAL A 167 11.49 16.05 6.28
N ILE A 168 10.94 15.12 5.49
CA ILE A 168 10.79 13.72 5.87
C ILE A 168 11.70 12.91 4.94
N VAL A 169 12.69 12.21 5.52
CA VAL A 169 13.66 11.40 4.76
C VAL A 169 13.21 9.95 4.79
N MET A 170 12.87 9.39 3.63
CA MET A 170 12.41 8.01 3.48
C MET A 170 13.36 7.20 2.59
N GLY A 171 13.52 5.91 2.90
CA GLY A 171 14.32 5.00 2.09
C GLY A 171 14.28 3.56 2.59
N SER A 172 14.99 2.66 1.91
CA SER A 172 15.06 1.25 2.29
C SER A 172 15.99 1.03 3.48
N TRP A 173 15.55 0.31 4.50
CA TRP A 173 16.39 0.02 5.67
C TRP A 173 17.51 -0.97 5.38
N THR A 174 17.24 -1.98 4.54
CA THR A 174 18.15 -3.12 4.32
C THR A 174 18.68 -3.22 2.90
N SER A 175 18.04 -2.56 1.94
CA SER A 175 18.38 -2.64 0.52
C SER A 175 19.03 -1.35 0.04
N ASN A 176 19.96 -1.46 -0.91
CA ASN A 176 20.55 -0.30 -1.57
C ASN A 176 19.79 0.07 -2.86
N GLY A 177 20.19 1.19 -3.48
CA GLY A 177 19.57 1.70 -4.71
C GLY A 177 19.73 0.80 -5.95
N PHE A 178 20.63 -0.17 -5.94
CA PHE A 178 20.70 -1.19 -7.00
C PHE A 178 19.64 -2.28 -6.80
N GLN A 179 19.11 -2.42 -5.58
CA GLN A 179 18.16 -3.46 -5.25
C GLN A 179 16.71 -3.01 -5.29
N ILE A 180 16.44 -1.83 -4.74
CA ILE A 180 15.14 -1.17 -4.73
C ILE A 180 15.34 0.28 -5.12
N ASP A 181 14.54 0.76 -6.06
CA ASP A 181 14.51 2.16 -6.45
C ASP A 181 13.11 2.73 -6.21
N PHE A 182 13.02 3.76 -5.37
CA PHE A 182 11.75 4.37 -4.99
C PHE A 182 11.48 5.58 -5.88
N HIS A 183 10.36 5.55 -6.58
CA HIS A 183 9.92 6.61 -7.48
C HIS A 183 8.69 7.31 -6.91
N PRO A 184 8.63 8.65 -6.88
CA PRO A 184 7.39 9.34 -6.57
C PRO A 184 6.36 9.02 -7.67
N SER A 185 5.12 8.76 -7.29
CA SER A 185 4.04 8.50 -8.25
C SER A 185 2.79 9.31 -7.94
N HIS A 186 1.98 9.51 -8.98
CA HIS A 186 0.62 10.01 -8.83
C HIS A 186 -0.34 8.82 -8.81
N PRO A 187 -1.38 8.83 -7.96
CA PRO A 187 -2.43 7.84 -8.05
C PRO A 187 -3.08 7.90 -9.44
N ASN A 188 -3.35 6.74 -10.03
CA ASN A 188 -4.18 6.65 -11.22
C ASN A 188 -5.68 6.67 -10.82
N ALA A 189 -6.59 6.82 -11.78
CA ALA A 189 -8.04 6.90 -11.53
C ALA A 189 -8.57 5.79 -10.59
N SER A 190 -8.14 4.53 -10.77
CA SER A 190 -8.56 3.42 -9.90
C SER A 190 -8.06 3.54 -8.46
N THR A 191 -6.88 4.12 -8.26
CA THR A 191 -6.35 4.30 -6.89
C THR A 191 -6.86 5.59 -6.25
N GLU A 192 -7.17 6.62 -7.05
CA GLU A 192 -7.81 7.85 -6.60
C GLU A 192 -9.20 7.60 -6.01
N GLU A 193 -10.03 6.77 -6.65
CA GLU A 193 -11.35 6.37 -6.15
C GLU A 193 -11.27 5.74 -4.76
N ILE A 194 -10.23 4.95 -4.50
CA ILE A 194 -10.00 4.30 -3.19
C ILE A 194 -9.53 5.30 -2.13
N MET A 195 -8.81 6.34 -2.54
CA MET A 195 -8.08 7.23 -1.64
C MET A 195 -8.81 8.52 -1.24
N MET A 196 -9.94 8.86 -1.87
CA MET A 196 -10.62 10.15 -1.68
C MET A 196 -10.89 10.49 -0.19
N HIS A 197 -10.02 11.33 0.39
CA HIS A 197 -10.16 11.92 1.72
C HIS A 197 -9.66 13.36 1.68
N ASN A 198 -10.41 14.29 2.28
CA ASN A 198 -9.96 15.66 2.47
C ASN A 198 -8.88 15.71 3.55
N ILE A 199 -7.77 16.42 3.28
CA ILE A 199 -6.77 16.71 4.31
C ILE A 199 -7.46 17.46 5.44
N LYS A 200 -7.41 16.90 6.65
CA LYS A 200 -7.91 17.56 7.86
C LYS A 200 -7.00 18.76 8.14
N LYS A 201 -7.58 19.97 8.12
CA LYS A 201 -6.86 21.20 8.44
C LYS A 201 -6.43 21.20 9.91
N SER A 202 -5.20 21.66 10.17
CA SER A 202 -4.75 22.00 11.52
C SER A 202 -5.39 23.32 11.95
N HIS A 203 -5.63 23.49 13.26
CA HIS A 203 -6.18 24.72 13.82
C HIS A 203 -5.16 25.86 13.91
N HIS A 204 -3.86 25.54 13.92
CA HIS A 204 -2.78 26.51 14.12
C HIS A 204 -1.87 26.67 12.90
N TRP A 205 -1.78 25.66 12.05
CA TRP A 205 -0.87 25.65 10.90
C TRP A 205 -1.63 25.50 9.60
N THR A 206 -1.19 26.22 8.57
CA THR A 206 -1.67 26.05 7.19
C THR A 206 -0.57 25.47 6.34
N THR A 207 -0.85 24.37 5.63
CA THR A 207 0.09 23.78 4.68
C THR A 207 0.11 24.60 3.40
N ASN A 208 1.21 25.30 3.14
CA ASN A 208 1.37 26.12 1.94
C ASN A 208 1.80 25.28 0.72
N LYS A 209 2.68 24.29 0.93
CA LYS A 209 3.21 23.42 -0.12
C LYS A 209 3.59 22.07 0.47
N LEU A 210 3.27 21.00 -0.25
CA LEU A 210 3.76 19.64 0.01
C LEU A 210 4.51 19.21 -1.25
N THR A 211 5.77 18.80 -1.10
CA THR A 211 6.58 18.24 -2.20
C THR A 211 7.08 16.88 -1.76
N LEU A 212 6.87 15.86 -2.60
CA LEU A 212 7.37 14.51 -2.42
C LEU A 212 8.63 14.32 -3.27
#